data_AF-A0A3C0AH77-F1
#
_entry.id   AF-A0A3C0AH77-F1
#
_cell.length_a   1.000
_cell.length_b   1.000
_cell.length_c   1.000
_cell.angle_alpha   90.00
_cell.angle_beta   90.00
_cell.angle_gamma   90.00
#
_symmetry.space_group_name_H-M   'P 1'
#
loop_
_entity.id
_entity.type
_entity.pdbx_description
1 polymer ?
#
loop_
_entity_poly.entity_id
_entity_poly.type
_entity_poly.pdbx_seq_one_letter_code
_entity_poly.pdbx_strand_id
1 'polypeptide(L)' 'CVTCRNAKKQAAADPVKLPILTPLEAQPVNVDKMSLAGNYAYRITFSDGHNTGLFTFDHLRELGEIIE' A
#
# COMPACT_ATOMS: atom_id res chain seq x y z
N CYS A 1 3.33 -1.27 -0.60
CA CYS A 1 3.29 -1.59 -2.05
C CYS A 1 4.67 -2.05 -2.54
N VAL A 2 4.70 -3.01 -3.47
CA VAL A 2 5.94 -3.50 -4.13
C VAL A 2 6.72 -2.35 -4.78
N THR A 3 6.03 -1.29 -5.20
CA THR A 3 6.61 -0.04 -5.70
C THR A 3 7.33 0.80 -4.63
N CYS A 4 6.92 0.74 -3.37
CA CYS A 4 7.54 1.51 -2.28
C CYS A 4 8.85 0.90 -1.77
N ARG A 5 9.01 -0.43 -1.85
CA ARG A 5 10.28 -1.09 -1.45
C ARG A 5 11.38 -0.90 -2.51
N ASN A 6 11.03 -0.89 -3.80
CA ASN A 6 12.00 -0.69 -4.87
C ASN A 6 12.48 0.76 -5.00
N ALA A 7 11.64 1.75 -4.65
CA ALA A 7 12.01 3.16 -4.74
C ALA A 7 13.05 3.64 -3.71
N LYS A 8 13.29 2.89 -2.63
CA LYS A 8 14.25 3.29 -1.57
C LYS A 8 15.74 3.08 -1.94
N LYS A 9 16.06 2.44 -3.08
CA LYS A 9 17.46 2.11 -3.43
C LYS A 9 18.19 3.15 -4.28
N GLN A 10 17.53 4.15 -4.85
CA GLN A 10 18.18 5.15 -5.72
C GLN A 10 17.53 6.53 -5.60
N ALA A 11 18.04 7.36 -4.69
CA ALA A 11 18.01 8.83 -4.84
C ALA A 11 19.01 9.45 -3.86
N ALA A 12 20.17 9.85 -4.38
CA ALA A 12 21.03 10.81 -3.70
C ALA A 12 20.30 12.18 -3.65
N ALA A 13 20.49 12.90 -2.56
CA ALA A 13 19.63 13.98 -2.09
C ALA A 13 19.65 15.25 -2.96
N ASP A 14 18.51 15.56 -3.58
CA ASP A 14 18.08 16.94 -3.86
C ASP A 14 17.41 17.51 -2.59
N PRO A 15 17.48 18.83 -2.32
CA PRO A 15 16.81 19.43 -1.16
C PRO A 15 15.32 19.11 -1.23
N VAL A 16 14.87 18.33 -0.24
CA VAL A 16 13.55 17.70 -0.21
C VAL A 16 12.46 18.78 -0.23
N LYS A 17 11.96 19.11 -1.43
CA LYS A 17 10.68 19.81 -1.58
C LYS A 17 9.60 18.81 -1.21
N LEU A 18 9.20 18.83 0.05
CA LEU A 18 8.09 18.01 0.53
C LEU A 18 6.81 18.50 -0.18
N PRO A 19 6.13 17.67 -0.98
CA PRO A 19 4.87 18.04 -1.58
C PRO A 19 3.83 18.24 -0.46
N ILE A 20 3.13 19.37 -0.50
CA ILE A 20 1.98 19.62 0.38
C ILE A 20 0.83 18.76 -0.17
N LEU A 21 0.37 17.79 0.62
CA LEU A 21 -0.75 16.94 0.27
C LEU A 21 -2.03 17.78 0.15
N THR A 22 -2.85 17.47 -0.84
CA THR A 22 -4.19 18.06 -0.93
C THR A 22 -5.09 17.51 0.18
N PRO A 23 -6.17 18.22 0.58
CA PRO A 23 -7.10 17.72 1.58
C PRO A 23 -7.72 16.35 1.22
N LEU A 24 -7.86 16.05 -0.08
CA LEU A 24 -8.39 14.77 -0.56
C LEU A 24 -7.41 13.62 -0.31
N GLU A 25 -6.12 13.84 -0.55
CA GLU A 25 -5.05 12.85 -0.32
C GLU A 25 -4.72 12.65 1.16
N ALA A 26 -5.11 13.59 2.01
CA ALA A 26 -4.92 13.52 3.46
C ALA A 26 -6.04 12.76 4.20
N GLN A 27 -7.10 12.33 3.49
CA GLN A 27 -8.18 11.57 4.10
C GLN A 27 -7.75 10.15 4.46
N PRO A 28 -8.33 9.54 5.50
CA PRO A 28 -8.08 8.15 5.83
C PRO A 28 -8.39 7.24 4.63
N VAL A 29 -7.46 6.36 4.31
CA VAL A 29 -7.62 5.39 3.22
C VAL A 29 -8.60 4.31 3.66
N ASN A 30 -9.59 4.04 2.82
CA ASN A 30 -10.56 2.98 3.02
C ASN A 30 -10.37 1.85 2.00
N VAL A 31 -10.87 0.66 2.34
CA VAL A 31 -10.93 -0.46 1.41
C VAL A 31 -12.26 -0.41 0.67
N ASP A 32 -12.21 -0.12 -0.62
CA ASP A 32 -13.40 -0.04 -1.48
C ASP A 32 -13.85 -1.41 -1.96
N LYS A 33 -12.89 -2.30 -2.25
CA LYS A 33 -13.19 -3.63 -2.78
C LYS A 33 -12.10 -4.63 -2.43
N MET A 34 -12.53 -5.87 -2.18
CA MET A 34 -11.65 -7.02 -2.03
C MET A 34 -12.10 -8.12 -2.98
N SER A 35 -11.15 -8.78 -3.65
CA SER A 35 -11.44 -9.87 -4.58
C SER A 35 -10.41 -10.96 -4.44
N LEU A 36 -10.87 -12.21 -4.53
CA LEU A 36 -9.99 -13.36 -4.46
C LEU A 36 -9.14 -13.46 -5.73
N ALA A 37 -7.84 -13.69 -5.57
CA ALA A 37 -6.92 -13.93 -6.67
C ALA A 37 -6.39 -15.38 -6.56
N GLY A 38 -7.01 -16.28 -7.31
CA GLY A 38 -6.74 -17.71 -7.21
C GLY A 38 -7.05 -18.24 -5.81
N ASN A 39 -6.23 -19.15 -5.29
CA ASN A 39 -6.42 -19.76 -3.97
C ASN A 39 -5.33 -19.36 -2.95
N TYR A 40 -4.66 -18.23 -3.16
CA TYR A 40 -3.47 -17.88 -2.37
C TYR A 40 -3.39 -16.41 -1.95
N ALA A 41 -4.24 -15.54 -2.49
CA ALA A 41 -4.14 -14.11 -2.24
C ALA A 41 -5.47 -13.36 -2.43
N TYR A 42 -5.50 -12.14 -1.90
CA TYR A 42 -6.52 -11.15 -2.17
C TYR A 42 -5.95 -9.98 -2.98
N ARG A 43 -6.76 -9.45 -3.89
CA ARG A 43 -6.56 -8.15 -4.52
C ARG A 43 -7.43 -7.13 -3.80
N ILE A 44 -6.80 -6.08 -3.27
CA ILE A 44 -7.48 -5.03 -2.50
C ILE A 44 -7.44 -3.73 -3.30
N THR A 45 -8.59 -3.08 -3.42
CA THR A 45 -8.75 -1.75 -4.00
C THR A 45 -8.97 -0.74 -2.89
N PHE A 46 -8.17 0.31 -2.89
CA PHE A 46 -8.20 1.37 -1.90
C PHE A 46 -8.80 2.65 -2.49
N SER A 47 -9.42 3.45 -1.63
CA SER A 47 -10.10 4.70 -1.98
C SER A 47 -9.18 5.80 -2.51
N ASP A 48 -7.87 5.64 -2.35
CA ASP A 48 -6.84 6.54 -2.87
C ASP A 48 -6.43 6.22 -4.32
N GLY A 49 -7.10 5.26 -4.96
CA GLY A 49 -6.87 4.86 -6.35
C GLY A 49 -5.91 3.67 -6.51
N HIS A 50 -5.36 3.10 -5.43
CA HIS A 50 -4.49 1.93 -5.53
C HIS A 50 -5.30 0.63 -5.68
N ASN A 51 -5.10 -0.09 -6.79
CA ASN A 51 -5.86 -1.33 -7.11
C ASN A 51 -5.01 -2.48 -7.69
N THR A 52 -3.68 -2.34 -7.67
CA THR A 52 -2.74 -3.29 -8.27
C THR A 52 -2.10 -4.23 -7.25
N GLY A 53 -2.31 -3.99 -5.95
CA GLY A 53 -1.74 -4.78 -4.87
C GLY A 53 -2.31 -6.19 -4.78
N LEU A 54 -1.42 -7.19 -4.70
CA LEU A 54 -1.76 -8.57 -4.37
C LEU A 54 -1.22 -8.91 -2.98
N PHE A 55 -2.09 -9.40 -2.12
CA PHE A 55 -1.84 -9.66 -0.72
C PHE A 55 -2.04 -11.15 -0.45
N THR A 56 -0.95 -11.90 -0.37
CA THR A 56 -0.98 -13.33 -0.06
C THR A 56 -1.51 -13.58 1.35
N PHE A 57 -2.15 -14.71 1.59
CA PHE A 57 -2.70 -15.03 2.91
C PHE A 57 -1.62 -15.05 4.00
N ASP A 58 -0.44 -15.60 3.70
CA ASP A 58 0.69 -15.63 4.63
C ASP A 58 1.12 -14.21 5.02
N HIS A 59 1.30 -13.33 4.03
CA HIS A 59 1.63 -11.93 4.27
C HIS A 59 0.57 -11.19 5.09
N LEU A 60 -0.72 -11.41 4.81
CA LEU A 60 -1.79 -10.81 5.63
C LEU A 60 -1.78 -11.33 7.06
N ARG A 61 -1.43 -12.60 7.26
CA ARG A 61 -1.28 -13.19 8.59
C ARG A 61 -0.11 -12.57 9.35
N GLU A 62 1.05 -12.43 8.71
CA GLU A 62 2.22 -11.74 9.28
C GLU A 62 1.88 -10.31 9.70
N LEU A 63 1.15 -9.57 8.86
CA LEU A 63 0.73 -8.19 9.15
C LEU A 63 -0.30 -8.11 10.29
N GLY A 64 -1.07 -9.16 10.50
CA GLY A 64 -2.07 -9.25 11.56
C GLY A 64 -1.52 -9.75 12.90
N GLU A 65 -0.24 -10.10 12.97
CA GLU A 65 0.39 -10.41 14.26
C GLU A 65 0.37 -9.17 15.14
N ILE A 66 -0.29 -9.28 16.30
CA ILE A 66 -0.29 -8.22 17.30
C ILE A 66 1.10 -8.23 17.93
N ILE A 67 1.88 -7.20 17.62
CA ILE A 67 3.14 -6.95 18.29
C ILE A 67 2.79 -6.35 19.66
N GLU A 68 2.96 -7.14 20.72
CA GLU A 68 2.91 -6.66 22.11
C GLU A 68 4.10 -5.75 22.44
#